data_AF-X1MS33-F1
#
_entry.id   AF-X1MS33-F1
#
_cell.length_a   1.000
_cell.length_b   1.000
_cell.length_c   1.000
_cell.angle_alpha   90.00
_cell.angle_beta   90.00
_cell.angle_gamma   90.00
#
_symmetry.space_group_name_H-M   'P 1'
#
loop_
_entity.id
_entity.type
_entity.pdbx_description
1 polymer ?
#
loop_
_entity_poly.entity_id
_entity_poly.type
_entity_poly.pdbx_seq_one_letter_code
_entity_poly.pdbx_strand_id
1 'polypeptide(L)'
;QSLKSKIASRLYEILGVKFFGLRNKREKFICYRYSKLCQLLPATPHEYISLAKQQLDPGNNELRDTGFISKFDWSENGNKDWLIYYWPGERAKEEIKRAKIKSINNRVEGYLSGPKEKVKNFSEEQIDLVNKLLKLNVSKVTAENLIKSNEQELIEKWIEAINYSNADDKAAYLVKAIRENWQFPEEYLKGKREEQQKEEEEKIEYIKIKIQEEENKKRQEEIKKIEQIYNSLEPLHQEEIRIETENRLPDFWKEKLNKAR
;
A
#
# COMPACT_ATOMS: atom_id res chain seq x y z
N GLN A 1 8.88 1.92 35.51
CA GLN A 1 7.90 1.50 36.54
C GLN A 1 7.46 0.08 36.23
N SER A 2 7.47 -0.79 37.24
CA SER A 2 6.88 -2.12 37.15
C SER A 2 5.36 -2.02 37.30
N LEU A 3 4.63 -2.68 36.41
CA LEU A 3 3.16 -2.80 36.50
C LEU A 3 2.82 -3.76 37.64
N LYS A 4 1.88 -3.37 38.49
CA LYS A 4 1.43 -4.10 39.69
C LYS A 4 0.34 -5.11 39.33
N SER A 5 -0.56 -4.77 38.41
CA SER A 5 -1.63 -5.68 37.99
C SER A 5 -1.14 -6.69 36.95
N LYS A 6 -1.47 -7.98 37.14
CA LYS A 6 -1.25 -9.02 36.13
C LYS A 6 -1.97 -8.73 34.83
N ILE A 7 -3.15 -8.10 34.90
CA ILE A 7 -3.94 -7.67 33.74
C ILE A 7 -3.20 -6.55 33.00
N ALA A 8 -2.69 -5.55 33.72
CA ALA A 8 -1.93 -4.46 33.11
C ALA A 8 -0.65 -4.96 32.43
N SER A 9 0.12 -5.85 33.10
CA SER A 9 1.32 -6.47 32.51
C SER A 9 1.02 -7.22 31.22
N ARG A 10 -0.04 -8.04 31.22
CA ARG A 10 -0.41 -8.81 30.03
C ARG A 10 -0.95 -7.93 28.91
N LEU A 11 -1.73 -6.90 29.24
CA LEU A 11 -2.19 -5.90 28.30
C LEU A 11 -1.03 -5.14 27.66
N TYR A 12 -0.03 -4.73 28.44
CA TYR A 12 1.18 -4.08 27.96
C TYR A 12 1.90 -4.93 26.90
N GLU A 13 2.06 -6.23 27.16
CA GLU A 13 2.68 -7.15 26.19
C GLU A 13 1.89 -7.24 24.88
N ILE A 14 0.58 -7.43 24.97
CA ILE A 14 -0.31 -7.56 23.79
C ILE A 14 -0.31 -6.26 22.98
N LEU A 15 -0.55 -5.13 23.65
CA LEU A 15 -0.66 -3.82 23.02
C LEU A 15 0.69 -3.34 22.51
N GLY A 16 1.80 -3.62 23.20
CA GLY A 16 3.15 -3.24 22.76
C GLY A 16 3.50 -3.81 21.39
N VAL A 17 3.21 -5.10 21.16
CA VAL A 17 3.41 -5.75 19.86
C VAL A 17 2.52 -5.12 18.78
N LYS A 18 1.29 -4.76 19.12
CA LYS A 18 0.31 -4.22 18.16
C LYS A 18 0.52 -2.74 17.85
N PHE A 19 0.94 -1.93 18.82
CA PHE A 19 1.29 -0.53 18.59
C PHE A 19 2.50 -0.41 17.67
N PHE A 20 3.45 -1.36 17.73
CA PHE A 20 4.52 -1.45 16.75
C PHE A 20 3.99 -1.61 15.31
N GLY A 21 2.93 -2.43 15.13
CA GLY A 21 2.30 -2.69 13.83
C GLY A 21 1.37 -1.58 13.30
N LEU A 22 0.89 -0.68 14.16
CA LEU A 22 0.08 0.49 13.75
C LEU A 22 0.89 1.57 13.01
N ARG A 23 2.22 1.48 13.06
CA ARG A 23 3.15 2.44 12.43
C ARG A 23 2.91 2.67 10.94
N ASN A 24 2.41 1.66 10.21
CA ASN A 24 2.23 1.69 8.76
C ASN A 24 0.75 1.80 8.33
N LYS A 25 -0.16 2.04 9.27
CA LYS A 25 -1.62 2.10 9.00
C LYS A 25 -2.17 3.50 9.30
N ARG A 26 -3.23 3.88 8.59
CA ARG A 26 -3.96 5.15 8.81
C ARG A 26 -4.70 5.20 10.16
N GLU A 27 -4.84 4.05 10.82
CA GLU A 27 -5.54 3.89 12.09
C GLU A 27 -4.69 4.39 13.26
N LYS A 28 -5.28 5.22 14.13
CA LYS A 28 -4.59 5.83 15.29
C LYS A 28 -4.80 5.06 16.60
N PHE A 29 -5.47 3.92 16.55
CA PHE A 29 -5.89 3.13 17.71
C PHE A 29 -5.90 1.63 17.41
N ILE A 30 -5.83 0.81 18.45
CA ILE A 30 -6.08 -0.63 18.37
C ILE A 30 -7.48 -0.89 18.89
N CYS A 31 -8.24 -1.72 18.18
CA CYS A 31 -9.54 -2.19 18.63
C CYS A 31 -9.48 -3.69 18.97
N TYR A 32 -10.04 -4.07 20.12
CA TYR A 32 -10.21 -5.45 20.55
C TYR A 32 -11.64 -5.74 20.95
N ARG A 33 -12.12 -6.93 20.59
CA ARG A 33 -13.32 -7.51 21.22
C ARG A 33 -13.00 -7.92 22.65
N TYR A 34 -13.88 -7.57 23.58
CA TYR A 34 -13.77 -7.93 25.00
C TYR A 34 -13.67 -9.43 25.19
N SER A 35 -14.55 -10.20 24.54
CA SER A 35 -14.51 -11.66 24.53
C SER A 35 -13.13 -12.22 24.16
N LYS A 36 -12.50 -11.64 23.13
CA LYS A 36 -11.17 -12.04 22.67
C LYS A 36 -10.08 -11.62 23.65
N LEU A 37 -10.23 -10.45 24.27
CA LEU A 37 -9.28 -9.94 25.23
C LEU A 37 -9.27 -10.80 26.51
N CYS A 38 -10.43 -11.24 27.00
CA CYS A 38 -10.53 -12.18 28.13
C CYS A 38 -9.85 -13.54 27.86
N GLN A 39 -9.80 -14.00 26.61
CA GLN A 39 -9.02 -15.22 26.27
C GLN A 39 -7.51 -15.03 26.38
N LEU A 40 -7.03 -13.79 26.26
CA LEU A 40 -5.60 -13.46 26.24
C LEU A 40 -5.10 -12.94 27.59
N LEU A 41 -6.02 -12.47 28.43
CA LEU A 41 -5.78 -11.95 29.77
C LEU A 41 -6.15 -12.98 30.84
N PRO A 42 -5.58 -12.88 32.05
CA PRO A 42 -6.08 -13.61 33.21
C PRO A 42 -7.40 -13.00 33.70
N ALA A 43 -8.44 -13.02 32.87
CA ALA A 43 -9.73 -12.37 33.09
C ALA A 43 -10.89 -13.29 32.68
N THR A 44 -11.93 -13.33 33.49
CA THR A 44 -13.14 -14.12 33.22
C THR A 44 -14.13 -13.29 32.41
N PRO A 45 -14.67 -13.80 31.28
CA PRO A 45 -15.67 -13.06 30.51
C PRO A 45 -16.97 -12.88 31.31
N HIS A 46 -17.51 -11.67 31.32
CA HIS A 46 -18.77 -11.31 31.96
C HIS A 46 -19.81 -10.82 30.95
N GLU A 47 -21.09 -11.09 31.19
CA GLU A 47 -22.21 -10.65 30.34
C GLU A 47 -22.66 -9.20 30.58
N TYR A 48 -22.23 -8.59 31.70
CA TYR A 48 -22.55 -7.21 32.03
C TYR A 48 -21.33 -6.30 31.89
N ILE A 49 -21.49 -5.19 31.15
CA ILE A 49 -20.41 -4.22 30.90
C ILE A 49 -19.84 -3.61 32.20
N SER A 50 -20.66 -3.46 33.24
CA SER A 50 -20.23 -2.94 34.54
C SER A 50 -19.19 -3.87 35.19
N LEU A 51 -19.42 -5.18 35.16
CA LEU A 51 -18.50 -6.19 35.69
C LEU A 51 -17.24 -6.31 34.83
N ALA A 52 -17.39 -6.24 33.50
CA ALA A 52 -16.27 -6.21 32.56
C ALA A 52 -15.34 -5.03 32.83
N LYS A 53 -15.91 -3.82 33.01
CA LYS A 53 -15.19 -2.60 33.39
C LYS A 53 -14.54 -2.72 34.76
N GLN A 54 -15.26 -3.21 35.78
CA GLN A 54 -14.72 -3.41 37.12
C GLN A 54 -13.47 -4.30 37.12
N GLN A 55 -13.42 -5.30 36.24
CA GLN A 55 -12.30 -6.22 36.12
C GLN A 55 -11.11 -5.65 35.31
N LEU A 56 -11.38 -5.00 34.17
CA LEU A 56 -10.32 -4.56 33.24
C LEU A 56 -9.87 -3.11 33.44
N ASP A 57 -10.76 -2.21 33.85
CA ASP A 57 -10.45 -0.79 33.99
C ASP A 57 -9.33 -0.49 35.00
N PRO A 58 -9.18 -1.21 36.13
CA PRO A 58 -8.02 -1.00 37.00
C PRO A 58 -6.69 -1.21 36.26
N GLY A 59 -6.60 -2.23 35.41
CA GLY A 59 -5.40 -2.48 34.60
C GLY A 59 -5.23 -1.46 33.47
N ASN A 60 -6.33 -1.04 32.84
CA ASN A 60 -6.30 0.00 31.80
C ASN A 60 -5.89 1.37 32.36
N ASN A 61 -6.43 1.74 33.53
CA ASN A 61 -6.08 2.96 34.24
C ASN A 61 -4.60 2.94 34.62
N GLU A 62 -4.08 1.82 35.13
CA GLU A 62 -2.65 1.69 35.42
C GLU A 62 -1.78 1.93 34.17
N LEU A 63 -2.16 1.36 33.02
CA LEU A 63 -1.44 1.60 31.75
C LEU A 63 -1.53 3.06 31.29
N ARG A 64 -2.67 3.72 31.51
CA ARG A 64 -2.85 5.13 31.21
C ARG A 64 -1.99 6.01 32.12
N ASP A 65 -1.99 5.72 33.41
CA ASP A 65 -1.26 6.49 34.43
C ASP A 65 0.26 6.35 34.23
N THR A 66 0.73 5.21 33.72
CA THR A 66 2.13 5.04 33.31
C THR A 66 2.49 5.70 31.97
N GLY A 67 1.52 6.32 31.29
CA GLY A 67 1.67 6.96 29.98
C GLY A 67 1.83 6.00 28.81
N PHE A 68 1.64 4.69 29.01
CA PHE A 68 1.76 3.68 27.96
C PHE A 68 0.60 3.76 26.96
N ILE A 69 -0.62 3.95 27.46
CA ILE A 69 -1.77 4.35 26.63
C ILE A 69 -2.14 5.80 26.93
N SER A 70 -2.62 6.53 25.93
CA SER A 70 -3.13 7.90 26.14
C SER A 70 -4.58 7.90 26.61
N LYS A 71 -5.39 7.02 26.03
CA LYS A 71 -6.77 6.78 26.45
C LYS A 71 -7.24 5.38 26.03
N PHE A 72 -8.36 4.96 26.63
CA PHE A 72 -9.13 3.80 26.20
C PHE A 72 -10.62 4.10 26.26
N ASP A 73 -11.40 3.53 25.35
CA ASP A 73 -12.84 3.74 25.26
C ASP A 73 -13.56 2.39 25.03
N TRP A 74 -14.77 2.28 25.57
CA TRP A 74 -15.66 1.12 25.39
C TRP A 74 -16.78 1.48 24.40
N SER A 75 -17.10 0.57 23.48
CA SER A 75 -18.26 0.66 22.60
C SER A 75 -19.05 -0.64 22.61
N GLU A 76 -20.36 -0.53 22.43
CA GLU A 76 -21.20 -1.69 22.16
C GLU A 76 -20.94 -2.24 20.76
N ASN A 77 -20.97 -3.56 20.65
CA ASN A 77 -20.96 -4.29 19.39
C ASN A 77 -22.16 -5.21 19.46
N GLY A 78 -23.19 -4.99 18.62
CA GLY A 78 -24.57 -5.47 18.77
C GLY A 78 -24.82 -6.96 19.05
N ASN A 79 -23.78 -7.79 19.15
CA ASN A 79 -23.80 -9.21 19.47
C ASN A 79 -23.41 -9.53 20.93
N LYS A 80 -23.94 -8.81 21.94
CA LYS A 80 -23.62 -9.03 23.37
C LYS A 80 -22.11 -9.08 23.69
N ASP A 81 -21.31 -8.35 22.92
CA ASP A 81 -19.86 -8.22 23.11
C ASP A 81 -19.51 -6.74 23.05
N TRP A 82 -18.36 -6.36 23.57
CA TRP A 82 -17.94 -4.97 23.57
C TRP A 82 -16.62 -4.80 22.85
N LEU A 83 -16.42 -3.62 22.27
CA LEU A 83 -15.15 -3.22 21.70
C LEU A 83 -14.43 -2.30 22.66
N ILE A 84 -13.14 -2.54 22.82
CA ILE A 84 -12.25 -1.69 23.60
C ILE A 84 -11.22 -1.12 22.65
N TYR A 85 -11.16 0.20 22.61
CA TYR A 85 -10.25 0.97 21.79
C TYR A 85 -9.09 1.45 22.66
N TYR A 86 -7.87 1.34 22.16
CA TYR A 86 -6.66 1.76 22.84
C TYR A 86 -5.84 2.68 21.96
N TRP A 87 -5.46 3.84 22.49
CA TRP A 87 -4.59 4.78 21.81
C TRP A 87 -3.19 4.74 22.42
N PRO A 88 -2.13 4.70 21.61
CA PRO A 88 -0.77 4.70 22.11
C PRO A 88 -0.49 6.01 22.86
N GLY A 89 0.10 5.90 24.05
CA GLY A 89 0.60 7.01 24.83
C GLY A 89 2.05 7.37 24.47
N GLU A 90 2.56 8.46 25.02
CA GLU A 90 3.93 8.93 24.73
C GLU A 90 4.98 7.89 25.11
N ARG A 91 4.77 7.17 26.22
CA ARG A 91 5.70 6.11 26.63
C ARG A 91 5.76 4.96 25.62
N ALA A 92 4.61 4.52 25.09
CA ALA A 92 4.61 3.48 24.05
C ALA A 92 5.31 3.97 22.77
N LYS A 93 5.07 5.23 22.36
CA LYS A 93 5.75 5.83 21.20
C LYS A 93 7.26 5.90 21.41
N GLU A 94 7.72 6.28 22.60
CA GLU A 94 9.14 6.29 22.95
C GLU A 94 9.75 4.88 22.96
N GLU A 95 9.07 3.91 23.54
CA GLU A 95 9.55 2.52 23.58
C GLU A 95 9.67 1.94 22.17
N ILE A 96 8.73 2.26 21.26
CA ILE A 96 8.84 1.91 19.84
C ILE A 96 10.05 2.59 19.18
N LYS A 97 10.28 3.88 19.45
CA LYS A 97 11.47 4.59 18.94
C LYS A 97 12.76 3.98 19.48
N ARG A 98 12.83 3.62 20.77
CA ARG A 98 13.99 2.97 21.39
C ARG A 98 14.19 1.55 20.87
N ALA A 99 13.13 0.78 20.64
CA ALA A 99 13.19 -0.53 20.03
C ALA A 99 13.69 -0.46 18.58
N LYS A 100 13.36 0.60 17.82
CA LYS A 100 13.97 0.87 16.50
C LYS A 100 15.48 1.07 16.64
N ILE A 101 15.93 1.90 17.58
CA ILE A 101 17.35 2.15 17.84
C ILE A 101 18.08 0.86 18.26
N LYS A 102 17.48 0.05 19.16
CA LYS A 102 18.05 -1.24 19.56
C LYS A 102 18.01 -2.30 18.46
N SER A 103 16.98 -2.36 17.62
CA SER A 103 16.94 -3.28 16.46
C SER A 103 18.00 -2.90 15.43
N ILE A 104 18.24 -1.59 15.23
CA ILE A 104 19.35 -1.09 14.42
C ILE A 104 20.69 -1.45 15.07
N ASN A 105 20.84 -1.25 16.38
CA ASN A 105 22.08 -1.55 17.11
C ASN A 105 22.35 -3.06 17.23
N ASN A 106 21.33 -3.91 17.41
CA ASN A 106 21.48 -5.37 17.45
C ASN A 106 21.85 -5.96 16.08
N ARG A 107 21.50 -5.28 14.97
CA ARG A 107 22.04 -5.60 13.63
C ARG A 107 23.52 -5.19 13.50
N VAL A 108 24.01 -4.32 14.38
CA VAL A 108 25.40 -3.81 14.39
C VAL A 108 26.26 -4.52 15.46
N GLU A 109 25.67 -5.03 16.55
CA GLU A 109 26.34 -5.67 17.70
C GLU A 109 26.85 -7.10 17.44
N GLY A 110 26.79 -7.59 16.20
CA GLY A 110 27.52 -8.79 15.77
C GLY A 110 29.01 -8.54 15.46
N TYR A 111 29.47 -7.27 15.44
CA TYR A 111 30.86 -6.95 15.10
C TYR A 111 31.47 -5.88 16.04
N LEU A 112 32.16 -6.42 17.05
CA LEU A 112 33.41 -5.96 17.68
C LEU A 112 33.49 -4.60 18.39
N SER A 113 33.89 -4.72 19.66
CA SER A 113 34.89 -3.96 20.42
C SER A 113 35.60 -2.75 19.77
N GLY A 114 35.56 -1.63 20.48
CA GLY A 114 36.64 -0.63 20.54
C GLY A 114 36.45 0.66 19.71
N PRO A 115 36.67 1.85 20.30
CA PRO A 115 36.39 3.15 19.67
C PRO A 115 37.55 3.60 18.78
N LYS A 116 37.35 3.63 17.45
CA LYS A 116 38.10 4.50 16.52
C LYS A 116 37.20 4.90 15.37
N GLU A 117 37.17 6.20 15.07
CA GLU A 117 36.51 6.82 13.93
C GLU A 117 36.71 5.99 12.65
N LYS A 118 35.62 5.40 12.14
CA LYS A 118 35.61 4.76 10.82
C LYS A 118 34.66 5.52 9.91
N VAL A 119 35.26 6.13 8.88
CA VAL A 119 34.61 6.62 7.68
C VAL A 119 33.62 5.56 7.19
N LYS A 120 32.31 5.85 7.27
CA LYS A 120 31.26 4.97 6.74
C LYS A 120 31.29 5.09 5.22
N ASN A 121 31.69 4.03 4.54
CA ASN A 121 31.59 3.92 3.08
C ASN A 121 30.10 3.80 2.71
N PHE A 122 29.57 4.82 2.04
CA PHE A 122 28.26 4.78 1.40
C PHE A 122 28.30 3.84 0.19
N SER A 123 27.19 3.16 -0.13
CA SER A 123 27.07 2.45 -1.42
C SER A 123 27.09 3.46 -2.58
N GLU A 124 27.37 3.01 -3.80
CA GLU A 124 27.38 3.88 -4.99
C GLU A 124 26.05 4.63 -5.17
N GLU A 125 24.92 3.93 -4.95
CA GLU A 125 23.57 4.52 -4.97
C GLU A 125 23.38 5.61 -3.89
N GLN A 126 23.92 5.38 -2.69
CA GLN A 126 23.87 6.37 -1.61
C GLN A 126 24.72 7.60 -1.92
N ILE A 127 25.88 7.40 -2.55
CA ILE A 127 26.75 8.50 -2.99
C ILE A 127 26.03 9.34 -4.06
N ASP A 128 25.34 8.69 -5.02
CA ASP A 128 24.53 9.39 -6.01
C ASP A 128 23.41 10.21 -5.35
N LEU A 129 22.72 9.65 -4.36
CA LEU A 129 21.70 10.38 -3.59
C LEU A 129 22.27 11.56 -2.80
N VAL A 130 23.45 11.42 -2.19
CA VAL A 130 24.14 12.55 -1.54
C VAL A 130 24.40 13.64 -2.58
N ASN A 131 24.91 13.29 -3.76
CA ASN A 131 25.20 14.26 -4.82
C ASN A 131 23.93 14.96 -5.34
N LYS A 132 22.82 14.23 -5.48
CA LYS A 132 21.52 14.81 -5.83
C LYS A 132 21.03 15.79 -4.76
N LEU A 133 21.15 15.46 -3.48
CA LEU A 133 20.79 16.35 -2.37
C LEU A 133 21.69 17.59 -2.30
N LEU A 134 23.00 17.44 -2.56
CA LEU A 134 23.94 18.56 -2.64
C LEU A 134 23.57 19.54 -3.77
N LYS A 135 23.16 19.03 -4.94
CA LYS A 135 22.66 19.86 -6.05
C LYS A 135 21.40 20.65 -5.69
N LEU A 136 20.61 20.15 -4.74
CA LEU A 136 19.46 20.84 -4.16
C LEU A 136 19.84 21.78 -3.01
N ASN A 137 21.13 22.11 -2.84
CA ASN A 137 21.66 22.95 -1.76
C ASN A 137 21.46 22.39 -0.33
N VAL A 138 21.22 21.09 -0.17
CA VAL A 138 21.24 20.45 1.15
C VAL A 138 22.69 20.27 1.59
N SER A 139 23.04 20.65 2.83
CA SER A 139 24.42 20.49 3.31
C SER A 139 24.84 19.03 3.37
N LYS A 140 26.11 18.74 3.07
CA LYS A 140 26.67 17.38 3.04
C LYS A 140 26.34 16.57 4.31
N VAL A 141 26.56 17.17 5.48
CA VAL A 141 26.26 16.54 6.78
C VAL A 141 24.77 16.20 6.91
N THR A 142 23.88 17.06 6.43
CA THR A 142 22.44 16.82 6.48
C THR A 142 22.00 15.76 5.48
N ALA A 143 22.54 15.78 4.25
CA ALA A 143 22.28 14.78 3.23
C ALA A 143 22.70 13.38 3.68
N GLU A 144 23.91 13.26 4.23
CA GLU A 144 24.41 12.03 4.82
C GLU A 144 23.54 11.53 5.97
N ASN A 145 23.09 12.44 6.85
CA ASN A 145 22.21 12.10 7.96
C ASN A 145 20.83 11.64 7.48
N LEU A 146 20.28 12.26 6.43
CA LEU A 146 19.00 11.85 5.86
C LEU A 146 19.07 10.44 5.30
N ILE A 147 20.11 10.11 4.53
CA ILE A 147 20.31 8.78 3.94
C ILE A 147 20.54 7.72 5.03
N LYS A 148 21.23 8.06 6.12
CA LYS A 148 21.43 7.14 7.26
C LYS A 148 20.15 6.88 8.05
N SER A 149 19.17 7.79 8.05
CA SER A 149 18.00 7.71 8.95
C SER A 149 16.68 7.36 8.25
N ASN A 150 16.64 7.41 6.93
CA ASN A 150 15.43 7.19 6.12
C ASN A 150 15.67 6.16 5.02
N GLU A 151 14.58 5.67 4.43
CA GLU A 151 14.62 4.76 3.28
C GLU A 151 15.03 5.53 2.02
N GLN A 152 15.87 4.92 1.18
CA GLN A 152 16.40 5.55 -0.05
C GLN A 152 15.26 5.93 -1.01
N GLU A 153 14.29 5.04 -1.21
CA GLU A 153 13.12 5.29 -2.07
C GLU A 153 12.32 6.53 -1.64
N LEU A 154 12.23 6.78 -0.33
CA LEU A 154 11.53 7.95 0.19
C LEU A 154 12.28 9.23 -0.20
N ILE A 155 13.61 9.23 -0.06
CA ILE A 155 14.46 10.36 -0.41
C ILE A 155 14.40 10.62 -1.93
N GLU A 156 14.45 9.58 -2.75
CA GLU A 156 14.30 9.67 -4.21
C GLU A 156 12.97 10.31 -4.61
N LYS A 157 11.86 9.78 -4.08
CA LYS A 157 10.52 10.33 -4.34
C LYS A 157 10.43 11.80 -3.91
N TRP A 158 11.07 12.19 -2.82
CA TRP A 158 11.10 13.58 -2.38
C TRP A 158 11.97 14.48 -3.26
N ILE A 159 13.10 13.98 -3.76
CA ILE A 159 13.96 14.70 -4.72
C ILE A 159 13.19 14.97 -6.01
N GLU A 160 12.33 14.05 -6.45
CA GLU A 160 11.45 14.28 -7.61
C GLU A 160 10.31 15.25 -7.27
N ALA A 161 9.63 15.00 -6.15
CA ALA A 161 8.43 15.73 -5.76
C ALA A 161 8.70 17.19 -5.38
N ILE A 162 9.91 17.55 -4.93
CA ILE A 162 10.24 18.91 -4.52
C ILE A 162 10.08 19.95 -5.64
N ASN A 163 10.20 19.51 -6.90
CA ASN A 163 10.03 20.38 -8.06
C ASN A 163 8.58 20.84 -8.25
N TYR A 164 7.64 20.13 -7.65
CA TYR A 164 6.20 20.44 -7.62
C TYR A 164 5.81 21.22 -6.35
N SER A 165 6.79 21.70 -5.58
CA SER A 165 6.54 22.56 -4.43
C SER A 165 6.84 24.02 -4.77
N ASN A 166 6.00 24.92 -4.27
CA ASN A 166 6.17 26.38 -4.38
C ASN A 166 7.10 26.95 -3.29
N ALA A 167 7.98 26.12 -2.71
CA ALA A 167 8.86 26.54 -1.63
C ALA A 167 10.05 27.34 -2.16
N ASP A 168 10.29 28.52 -1.57
CA ASP A 168 11.45 29.35 -1.88
C ASP A 168 12.76 28.62 -1.52
N ASP A 169 12.83 28.04 -0.31
CA ASP A 169 13.92 27.18 0.11
C ASP A 169 13.53 25.70 0.00
N LYS A 170 13.73 25.17 -1.21
CA LYS A 170 13.49 23.75 -1.54
C LYS A 170 14.33 22.81 -0.67
N ALA A 171 15.54 23.21 -0.28
CA ALA A 171 16.42 22.39 0.55
C ALA A 171 15.82 22.21 1.95
N ALA A 172 15.52 23.33 2.63
CA ALA A 172 14.93 23.32 3.95
C ALA A 172 13.55 22.63 3.96
N TYR A 173 12.72 22.88 2.94
CA TYR A 173 11.44 22.23 2.78
C TYR A 173 11.60 20.71 2.68
N LEU A 174 12.48 20.22 1.80
CA LEU A 174 12.73 18.79 1.62
C LEU A 174 13.23 18.12 2.92
N VAL A 175 14.21 18.73 3.60
CA VAL A 175 14.74 18.19 4.85
C VAL A 175 13.64 18.11 5.91
N LYS A 176 12.81 19.16 6.05
CA LYS A 176 11.72 19.19 7.02
C LYS A 176 10.64 18.18 6.68
N ALA A 177 10.24 18.10 5.41
CA ALA A 177 9.22 17.19 4.93
C ALA A 177 9.58 15.71 5.18
N ILE A 178 10.84 15.33 4.94
CA ILE A 178 11.31 13.96 5.23
C ILE A 178 11.35 13.69 6.74
N ARG A 179 11.86 14.64 7.55
CA ARG A 179 11.96 14.46 9.01
C ARG A 179 10.61 14.37 9.72
N GLU A 180 9.65 15.17 9.26
CA GLU A 180 8.31 15.25 9.84
C GLU A 180 7.29 14.36 9.12
N ASN A 181 7.73 13.59 8.11
CA ASN A 181 6.90 12.68 7.33
C ASN A 181 5.67 13.37 6.72
N TRP A 182 5.90 14.51 6.06
CA TRP A 182 4.87 15.27 5.36
C TRP A 182 4.34 14.48 4.14
N GLN A 183 3.18 14.89 3.64
CA GLN A 183 2.65 14.37 2.38
C GLN A 183 3.34 15.03 1.19
N PHE A 184 3.45 14.30 0.08
CA PHE A 184 3.97 14.84 -1.17
C PHE A 184 3.06 15.97 -1.71
N PRO A 185 3.62 16.93 -2.46
CA PRO A 185 2.85 17.95 -3.16
C PRO A 185 1.74 17.36 -4.02
N GLU A 186 0.59 18.04 -4.05
CA GLU A 186 -0.61 17.54 -4.73
C GLU A 186 -0.39 17.36 -6.23
N GLU A 187 0.33 18.28 -6.87
CA GLU A 187 0.64 18.23 -8.30
C GLU A 187 1.48 16.99 -8.66
N TYR A 188 2.46 16.63 -7.81
CA TYR A 188 3.24 15.41 -7.98
C TYR A 188 2.35 14.16 -7.89
N LEU A 189 1.46 14.10 -6.90
CA LEU A 189 0.53 12.99 -6.73
C LEU A 189 -0.48 12.90 -7.90
N LYS A 190 -0.91 14.05 -8.44
CA LYS A 190 -1.79 14.11 -9.59
C LYS A 190 -1.09 13.58 -10.84
N GLY A 191 0.13 14.05 -11.12
CA GLY A 191 0.92 13.58 -12.25
C GLY A 191 1.18 12.07 -12.21
N LYS A 192 1.48 11.52 -11.04
CA LYS A 192 1.66 10.07 -10.87
C LYS A 192 0.38 9.25 -11.10
N ARG A 193 -0.78 9.78 -10.72
CA ARG A 193 -2.07 9.12 -11.03
C ARG A 193 -2.37 9.14 -12.52
N GLU A 194 -2.12 10.25 -13.19
CA GLU A 194 -2.35 10.39 -14.63
C GLU A 194 -1.41 9.49 -15.44
N GLU A 195 -0.15 9.38 -15.04
CA GLU A 195 0.83 8.46 -15.64
C GLU A 195 0.38 7.01 -15.51
N GLN A 196 -0.04 6.59 -14.31
CA GLN A 196 -0.59 5.25 -14.07
C GLN A 196 -1.84 4.97 -14.88
N GLN A 197 -2.76 5.93 -14.97
CA GLN A 197 -3.98 5.80 -15.78
C GLN A 197 -3.65 5.60 -17.26
N LYS A 198 -2.71 6.37 -17.81
CA LYS A 198 -2.27 6.20 -19.20
C LYS A 198 -1.64 4.83 -19.44
N GLU A 199 -0.76 4.37 -18.56
CA GLU A 199 -0.16 3.03 -18.67
C GLU A 199 -1.21 1.92 -18.61
N GLU A 200 -2.26 2.08 -17.79
CA GLU A 200 -3.38 1.14 -17.71
C GLU A 200 -4.23 1.17 -18.99
N GLU A 201 -4.55 2.36 -19.49
CA GLU A 201 -5.28 2.55 -20.74
C GLU A 201 -4.53 1.93 -21.93
N GLU A 202 -3.23 2.16 -22.05
CA GLU A 202 -2.37 1.57 -23.08
C GLU A 202 -2.35 0.04 -23.00
N LYS A 203 -2.29 -0.54 -21.79
CA LYS A 203 -2.36 -1.99 -21.61
C LYS A 203 -3.71 -2.55 -22.04
N ILE A 204 -4.80 -1.87 -21.70
CA ILE A 204 -6.16 -2.26 -22.10
C ILE A 204 -6.30 -2.20 -23.62
N GLU A 205 -5.83 -1.14 -24.25
CA GLU A 205 -5.85 -0.97 -25.71
C GLU A 205 -5.05 -2.08 -26.41
N TYR A 206 -3.84 -2.37 -25.92
CA TYR A 206 -3.01 -3.45 -26.45
C TYR A 206 -3.71 -4.82 -26.37
N ILE A 207 -4.35 -5.13 -25.24
CA ILE A 207 -5.11 -6.38 -25.07
C ILE A 207 -6.28 -6.44 -26.07
N LYS A 208 -7.01 -5.33 -26.24
CA LYS A 208 -8.13 -5.25 -27.17
C LYS A 208 -7.69 -5.50 -28.62
N ILE A 209 -6.57 -4.92 -29.03
CA ILE A 209 -5.97 -5.15 -30.36
C ILE A 209 -5.61 -6.63 -30.52
N LYS A 210 -4.96 -7.24 -29.53
CA LYS A 210 -4.58 -8.66 -29.58
C LYS A 210 -5.78 -9.60 -29.72
N ILE A 211 -6.85 -9.35 -28.96
CA ILE A 211 -8.10 -10.12 -29.06
C ILE A 211 -8.68 -9.96 -30.47
N GLN A 212 -8.73 -8.73 -30.98
CA GLN A 212 -9.31 -8.47 -32.29
C GLN A 212 -8.52 -9.12 -33.44
N GLU A 213 -7.19 -9.11 -33.36
CA GLU A 213 -6.30 -9.81 -34.29
C GLU A 213 -6.55 -11.32 -34.29
N GLU A 214 -6.71 -11.92 -33.11
CA GLU A 214 -6.96 -13.36 -32.98
C GLU A 214 -8.34 -13.75 -33.52
N GLU A 215 -9.37 -12.96 -33.24
CA GLU A 215 -10.70 -13.13 -33.83
C GLU A 215 -10.70 -12.99 -35.35
N ASN A 216 -9.95 -12.01 -35.88
CA ASN A 216 -9.81 -11.83 -37.33
C ASN A 216 -9.11 -13.02 -37.96
N LYS A 217 -8.08 -13.57 -37.31
CA LYS A 217 -7.39 -14.77 -37.78
C LYS A 217 -8.33 -15.98 -37.81
N LYS A 218 -9.10 -16.20 -36.75
CA LYS A 218 -10.11 -17.29 -36.69
C LYS A 218 -11.16 -17.14 -37.78
N ARG A 219 -11.70 -15.93 -37.99
CA ARG A 219 -12.63 -15.64 -39.09
C ARG A 219 -12.04 -15.95 -40.47
N GLN A 220 -10.78 -15.58 -40.70
CA GLN A 220 -10.09 -15.87 -41.96
C GLN A 220 -9.87 -17.38 -42.17
N GLU A 221 -9.55 -18.13 -41.12
CA GLU A 221 -9.42 -19.58 -41.19
C GLU A 221 -10.77 -20.27 -41.47
N GLU A 222 -11.86 -19.79 -40.86
CA GLU A 222 -13.22 -20.27 -41.13
C GLU A 222 -13.66 -19.98 -42.57
N ILE A 223 -13.43 -18.76 -43.07
CA ILE A 223 -13.74 -18.40 -44.46
C ILE A 223 -13.00 -19.34 -45.43
N LYS A 224 -11.70 -19.58 -45.22
CA LYS A 224 -10.93 -20.52 -46.06
C LYS A 224 -11.48 -21.94 -46.03
N LYS A 225 -11.92 -22.43 -44.86
CA LYS A 225 -12.54 -23.76 -44.74
C LYS A 225 -13.87 -23.81 -45.49
N ILE A 226 -14.71 -22.79 -45.36
CA ILE A 226 -16.00 -22.69 -46.06
C ILE A 226 -15.78 -22.64 -47.58
N GLU A 227 -14.82 -21.87 -48.07
CA GLU A 227 -14.46 -21.81 -49.49
C GLU A 227 -14.00 -23.17 -50.02
N GLN A 228 -13.15 -23.88 -49.26
CA GLN A 228 -12.72 -25.23 -49.63
C GLN A 228 -13.89 -26.21 -49.74
N ILE A 229 -14.83 -26.16 -48.77
CA ILE A 229 -16.04 -26.97 -48.80
C ILE A 229 -16.88 -26.60 -50.02
N TYR A 230 -17.16 -25.32 -50.24
CA TYR A 230 -17.97 -24.84 -51.36
C TYR A 230 -17.40 -25.29 -52.70
N ASN A 231 -16.09 -25.12 -52.92
CA ASN A 231 -15.40 -25.52 -54.15
C ASN A 231 -15.37 -27.04 -54.37
N SER A 232 -15.56 -27.84 -53.31
CA SER A 232 -15.64 -29.31 -53.40
C SER A 232 -17.03 -29.84 -53.75
N LEU A 233 -18.08 -29.00 -53.68
CA LEU A 233 -19.45 -29.38 -53.99
C LEU A 233 -19.68 -29.49 -55.51
N GLU A 234 -20.66 -30.30 -55.90
CA GLU A 234 -21.13 -30.35 -57.29
C GLU A 234 -21.75 -29.01 -57.72
N PRO A 235 -21.63 -28.63 -59.01
CA PRO A 235 -22.14 -27.36 -59.52
C PRO A 235 -23.63 -27.10 -59.23
N LEU A 236 -24.44 -28.17 -59.22
CA LEU A 236 -25.87 -28.09 -58.91
C LEU A 236 -26.13 -27.61 -57.47
N HIS A 237 -25.36 -28.13 -56.51
CA HIS A 237 -25.45 -27.73 -55.10
C HIS A 237 -24.85 -26.34 -54.86
N GLN A 238 -23.80 -25.95 -55.61
CA GLN A 238 -23.23 -24.60 -55.54
C GLN A 238 -24.23 -23.52 -55.99
N GLU A 239 -25.03 -23.83 -57.02
CA GLU A 239 -26.07 -22.94 -57.56
C GLU A 239 -27.26 -22.80 -56.59
N GLU A 240 -27.70 -23.90 -55.98
CA GLU A 240 -28.73 -23.86 -54.93
C GLU A 240 -28.32 -22.98 -53.74
N ILE A 241 -27.08 -23.13 -53.26
CA ILE A 241 -26.54 -22.29 -52.19
C ILE A 241 -26.51 -20.82 -52.62
N ARG A 242 -26.09 -20.52 -53.86
CA ARG A 242 -26.03 -19.14 -54.37
C ARG A 242 -27.41 -18.47 -54.35
N ILE A 243 -28.42 -19.14 -54.88
CA ILE A 243 -29.81 -18.65 -54.94
C ILE A 243 -30.35 -18.40 -53.52
N GLU A 244 -30.16 -19.36 -52.61
CA GLU A 244 -30.60 -19.23 -51.23
C GLU A 244 -29.89 -18.08 -50.50
N THR A 245 -28.60 -17.87 -50.77
CA THR A 245 -27.83 -16.77 -50.19
C THR A 245 -28.30 -15.41 -50.71
N GLU A 246 -28.58 -15.30 -52.01
CA GLU A 246 -29.16 -14.10 -52.62
C GLU A 246 -30.56 -13.78 -52.05
N ASN A 247 -31.38 -14.80 -51.80
CA ASN A 247 -32.71 -14.61 -51.20
C ASN A 247 -32.64 -14.11 -49.75
N ARG A 248 -31.65 -14.58 -48.97
CA ARG A 248 -31.44 -14.19 -47.57
C ARG A 248 -30.69 -12.86 -47.38
N LEU A 249 -30.03 -12.37 -48.43
CA LEU A 249 -29.29 -11.12 -48.40
C LEU A 249 -30.25 -9.92 -48.23
N PRO A 250 -30.01 -9.01 -47.27
CA PRO A 250 -30.79 -7.78 -47.16
C PRO A 250 -30.66 -6.91 -48.41
N ASP A 251 -31.72 -6.20 -48.79
CA ASP A 251 -31.79 -5.42 -50.04
C ASP A 251 -30.68 -4.35 -50.16
N PHE A 252 -30.26 -3.77 -49.04
CA PHE A 252 -29.12 -2.87 -48.96
C PHE A 252 -27.82 -3.47 -49.53
N TRP A 253 -27.56 -4.75 -49.27
CA TRP A 253 -26.36 -5.43 -49.76
C TRP A 253 -26.51 -5.88 -51.22
N LYS A 254 -27.73 -6.23 -51.66
CA LYS A 254 -28.03 -6.55 -53.06
C LYS A 254 -27.74 -5.36 -53.98
N GLU A 255 -28.17 -4.15 -53.61
CA GLU A 255 -27.87 -2.92 -54.36
C GLU A 255 -26.37 -2.63 -54.44
N LYS A 256 -25.64 -2.84 -53.35
CA LYS A 256 -24.21 -2.53 -53.26
C LYS A 256 -23.35 -3.50 -54.08
N LEU A 257 -23.73 -4.78 -54.13
CA LEU A 257 -23.09 -5.80 -54.96
C LEU A 257 -23.37 -5.58 -56.46
N ASN A 258 -24.60 -5.19 -56.81
CA ASN A 258 -24.98 -4.91 -58.20
C ASN A 258 -24.34 -3.63 -58.77
N LYS A 259 -23.96 -2.66 -57.92
CA LYS A 259 -23.20 -1.46 -58.34
C LYS A 259 -21.71 -1.69 -58.59
N ALA A 260 -21.16 -2.81 -58.14
CA ALA A 260 -19.73 -3.13 -58.27
C ALA A 260 -19.43 -4.09 -59.45
N ARG A 261 -20.46 -4.54 -60.17
CA ARG A 261 -20.37 -5.28 -61.45
C ARG A 261 -20.54 -4.33 -62.62
#